data_AF-A0A8T9MU12-F1
#
_entry.id   AF-A0A8T9MU12-F1
#
_cell.length_a   1.000
_cell.length_b   1.000
_cell.length_c   1.000
_cell.angle_alpha   90.00
_cell.angle_beta   90.00
_cell.angle_gamma   90.00
#
_symmetry.space_group_name_H-M   'P 1'
#
loop_
_entity.id
_entity.type
_entity.pdbx_description
1 polymer ?
#
loop_
_entity_poly.entity_id
_entity_poly.type
_entity_poly.pdbx_seq_one_letter_code
_entity_poly.pdbx_strand_id
1 'polypeptide(L)'
;MEIHTEYQQHAQQLQDTRLRLNAVRALLQLYRLPAPPDDAAVQQVLAAHATPARALTWHAAQGRIGFTLYRPHPQESTNAFLPFNRQIR
;
A
#
# COMPACT_ATOMS: atom_id res chain seq x y z
N MET A 1 25.39 -8.50 21.39
CA MET A 1 24.45 -7.40 21.06
C MET A 1 23.74 -7.68 19.72
N GLU A 2 23.31 -8.92 19.46
CA GLU A 2 22.75 -9.30 18.13
C GLU A 2 21.22 -9.45 18.14
N ILE A 3 20.63 -9.79 19.29
CA ILE A 3 19.20 -10.08 19.43
C ILE A 3 18.30 -8.86 19.18
N HIS A 4 18.79 -7.65 19.53
CA HIS A 4 18.03 -6.41 19.31
C HIS A 4 17.85 -6.10 17.82
N THR A 5 18.88 -6.38 17.02
CA THR A 5 18.88 -6.10 15.58
C THR A 5 17.92 -7.05 14.87
N GLU A 6 17.99 -8.36 15.13
CA GLU A 6 17.08 -9.32 14.50
C GLU A 6 15.61 -9.06 14.85
N TYR A 7 15.33 -8.68 16.11
CA TYR A 7 13.97 -8.34 16.52
C TYR A 7 13.41 -7.12 15.77
N GLN A 8 14.20 -6.05 15.66
CA GLN A 8 13.80 -4.85 14.91
C GLN A 8 13.55 -5.16 13.43
N GLN A 9 14.38 -6.02 12.85
CA GLN A 9 14.24 -6.45 11.47
C GLN A 9 12.96 -7.25 11.23
N HIS A 10 12.64 -8.18 12.13
CA HIS A 10 11.42 -8.97 12.04
C HIS A 10 10.17 -8.10 12.24
N ALA A 11 10.22 -7.13 13.16
CA ALA A 11 9.14 -6.17 13.37
C ALA A 11 8.89 -5.31 12.11
N GLN A 12 9.95 -4.87 11.42
CA GLN A 12 9.83 -4.12 10.16
C GLN A 12 9.20 -4.96 9.05
N GLN A 13 9.58 -6.24 8.92
CA GLN A 13 8.97 -7.14 7.94
C GLN A 13 7.47 -7.32 8.17
N LEU A 14 7.05 -7.51 9.43
CA LEU A 14 5.63 -7.62 9.77
C LEU A 14 4.86 -6.33 9.45
N GLN A 15 5.46 -5.16 9.67
CA GLN A 15 4.87 -3.87 9.29
C GLN A 15 4.72 -3.75 7.76
N ASP A 16 5.72 -4.16 7.00
CA ASP A 16 5.68 -4.18 5.54
C ASP A 16 4.61 -5.13 5.00
N THR A 17 4.49 -6.34 5.57
CA THR A 17 3.40 -7.27 5.24
C THR A 17 2.03 -6.66 5.52
N ARG A 18 1.86 -6.01 6.68
CA ARG A 18 0.60 -5.34 7.03
C ARG A 18 0.27 -4.21 6.06
N LEU A 19 1.26 -3.42 5.64
CA LEU A 19 1.06 -2.33 4.71
C LEU A 19 0.67 -2.84 3.31
N ARG A 20 1.27 -3.95 2.84
CA ARG A 20 0.86 -4.61 1.60
C ARG A 20 -0.59 -5.09 1.66
N LEU A 21 -0.98 -5.76 2.75
CA LEU A 21 -2.37 -6.21 2.94
C LEU A 21 -3.36 -5.04 2.94
N ASN A 22 -3.01 -3.95 3.61
CA ASN A 22 -3.81 -2.72 3.60
C ASN A 22 -3.93 -2.11 2.20
N ALA A 23 -2.84 -2.07 1.43
CA ALA A 23 -2.85 -1.59 0.06
C ALA A 23 -3.75 -2.47 -0.84
N VAL A 24 -3.74 -3.80 -0.67
CA VAL A 24 -4.66 -4.72 -1.37
C VAL A 24 -6.12 -4.45 -0.97
N ARG A 25 -6.40 -4.24 0.32
CA ARG A 25 -7.76 -3.92 0.81
C ARG A 25 -8.25 -2.57 0.25
N ALA A 26 -7.37 -1.57 0.21
CA ALA A 26 -7.66 -0.28 -0.40
C ALA A 26 -7.98 -0.44 -1.88
N LEU A 27 -7.18 -1.19 -2.65
CA LEU A 27 -7.44 -1.46 -4.07
C LEU A 27 -8.80 -2.12 -4.29
N LEU A 28 -9.16 -3.12 -3.48
CA LEU A 28 -10.45 -3.78 -3.58
C LEU A 28 -11.61 -2.81 -3.32
N GLN A 29 -11.44 -1.90 -2.37
CA GLN A 29 -12.44 -0.88 -2.06
C GLN A 29 -12.53 0.18 -3.17
N LEU A 30 -11.40 0.60 -3.76
CA LEU A 30 -11.38 1.47 -4.94
C LEU A 30 -12.06 0.80 -6.15
N TYR A 31 -11.93 -0.52 -6.32
CA TYR A 31 -12.62 -1.27 -7.38
C TYR A 31 -14.15 -1.21 -7.24
N ARG A 32 -14.64 -1.16 -6.00
CA ARG A 32 -16.07 -1.09 -5.68
C ARG A 32 -16.65 0.31 -5.83
N LEU A 33 -15.83 1.35 -5.95
CA LEU A 33 -16.33 2.71 -6.16
C LEU A 33 -17.01 2.83 -7.55
N PRO A 34 -18.05 3.65 -7.68
CA PRO A 34 -18.66 3.95 -8.97
C PRO A 34 -17.64 4.57 -9.95
N ALA A 35 -17.88 4.44 -11.25
CA ALA A 35 -17.01 5.01 -12.29
C ALA A 35 -17.65 6.29 -12.87
N PRO A 36 -16.92 7.41 -12.99
CA PRO A 36 -15.58 7.66 -12.45
C PRO A 36 -15.59 7.81 -10.92
N PRO A 37 -14.53 7.37 -10.22
CA PRO A 37 -14.44 7.56 -8.78
C PRO A 37 -14.20 9.03 -8.44
N ASP A 38 -14.88 9.54 -7.42
CA ASP A 38 -14.64 10.86 -6.85
C ASP A 38 -13.29 10.86 -6.10
N ASP A 39 -12.46 11.87 -6.34
CA ASP A 39 -11.17 12.05 -5.66
C ASP A 39 -11.33 12.07 -4.13
N ALA A 40 -12.40 12.66 -3.60
CA ALA A 40 -12.66 12.65 -2.16
C ALA A 40 -12.89 11.23 -1.62
N ALA A 41 -13.63 10.41 -2.37
CA ALA A 41 -13.86 9.01 -2.03
C ALA A 41 -12.55 8.20 -2.12
N VAL A 42 -11.72 8.46 -3.13
CA VAL A 42 -10.39 7.83 -3.26
C VAL A 42 -9.53 8.16 -2.05
N GLN A 43 -9.41 9.44 -1.67
CA GLN A 43 -8.62 9.86 -0.52
C GLN A 43 -9.12 9.25 0.78
N GLN A 44 -10.43 9.14 0.96
CA GLN A 44 -11.02 8.50 2.13
C GLN A 44 -10.63 7.01 2.22
N VAL A 45 -10.66 6.29 1.09
CA VAL A 45 -10.21 4.89 1.04
C VAL A 45 -8.72 4.78 1.37
N LEU A 46 -7.87 5.64 0.81
CA LEU A 46 -6.43 5.63 1.13
C LEU A 46 -6.17 5.89 2.62
N ALA A 47 -6.82 6.90 3.20
CA ALA A 47 -6.68 7.28 4.59
C ALA A 47 -7.14 6.17 5.55
N ALA A 48 -8.22 5.45 5.22
CA ALA A 48 -8.75 4.36 6.03
C ALA A 48 -7.79 3.17 6.15
N HIS A 49 -6.93 2.96 5.15
CA HIS A 49 -5.98 1.84 5.11
C HIS A 49 -4.52 2.29 5.33
N ALA A 50 -4.28 3.59 5.47
CA ALA A 50 -2.98 4.13 5.85
C ALA A 50 -2.59 3.70 7.27
N THR A 51 -1.30 3.78 7.57
CA THR A 51 -0.77 3.57 8.92
C THR A 51 -0.20 4.89 9.45
N PRO A 52 -0.13 5.11 10.77
CA PRO A 52 0.39 6.36 11.34
C PRO A 52 1.80 6.72 10.85
N ALA A 53 2.60 5.70 10.52
CA ALA A 53 3.95 5.90 10.04
C ALA A 53 4.05 6.02 8.50
N ARG A 54 3.07 5.50 7.73
CA ARG A 54 3.13 5.46 6.27
C ARG A 54 1.77 5.57 5.59
N ALA A 55 1.69 6.51 4.66
CA ALA A 55 0.52 6.76 3.83
C ALA A 55 0.48 5.85 2.58
N LEU A 56 -0.73 5.62 2.08
CA LEU A 56 -0.96 5.04 0.76
C LEU A 56 -1.17 6.17 -0.24
N THR A 57 -0.56 6.09 -1.42
CA THR A 57 -0.71 7.09 -2.49
C THR A 57 -1.46 6.50 -3.67
N TRP A 58 -2.34 7.28 -4.28
CA TRP A 58 -3.02 6.89 -5.51
C TRP A 58 -2.35 7.54 -6.72
N HIS A 59 -1.95 6.71 -7.69
CA HIS A 59 -1.39 7.14 -8.97
C HIS A 59 -2.43 6.94 -10.06
N ALA A 60 -3.37 7.89 -10.17
CA ALA A 60 -4.51 7.80 -11.08
C ALA A 60 -4.12 7.57 -12.54
N ALA A 61 -3.12 8.30 -13.04
CA ALA A 61 -2.63 8.19 -14.42
C ALA A 61 -2.08 6.79 -14.77
N GLN A 62 -1.61 6.05 -13.77
CA GLN A 62 -1.01 4.73 -13.95
C GLN A 62 -1.94 3.60 -13.47
N GLY A 63 -3.06 3.94 -12.81
CA GLY A 63 -3.92 3.00 -12.11
C GLY A 63 -3.14 2.16 -11.11
N ARG A 64 -2.46 2.79 -10.13
CA ARG A 64 -1.66 2.05 -9.12
C ARG A 64 -1.80 2.67 -7.74
N ILE A 65 -1.71 1.84 -6.72
CA ILE A 65 -1.50 2.31 -5.34
C ILE A 65 -0.01 2.18 -5.00
N GLY A 66 0.56 3.23 -4.43
CA GLY A 66 1.94 3.30 -3.98
C GLY A 66 2.04 3.29 -2.46
N PHE A 67 3.13 2.75 -1.95
CA PHE A 67 3.50 2.80 -0.53
C PHE A 67 5.00 2.56 -0.37
N THR A 68 5.56 3.03 0.73
CA THR A 68 6.99 2.86 1.01
C THR A 68 7.20 1.65 1.93
N LEU A 69 8.24 0.84 1.72
CA LEU A 69 8.65 -0.28 2.60
C LEU A 69 9.75 0.12 3.60
N TYR A 70 9.73 -0.45 4.81
CA TYR A 70 10.82 -0.29 5.79
C TYR A 70 12.07 -1.03 5.34
N ARG A 71 11.88 -2.26 4.87
CA ARG A 71 12.95 -3.08 4.32
C ARG A 71 12.51 -3.57 2.93
N PRO A 72 12.89 -2.86 1.86
CA PRO A 72 12.66 -3.38 0.52
C PRO A 72 13.32 -4.76 0.39
N HIS A 73 12.59 -5.71 -0.21
CA HIS A 73 13.22 -6.96 -0.65
C HIS A 73 14.30 -6.61 -1.69
N PRO A 74 15.39 -7.38 -1.85
CA PRO A 74 16.42 -7.08 -2.86
C PRO A 74 15.91 -6.96 -4.30
N GLN A 75 14.67 -7.39 -4.57
CA GLN A 75 14.00 -7.29 -5.87
C GLN A 75 12.94 -6.17 -5.93
N GLU A 76 12.70 -5.46 -4.83
CA GLU A 76 11.70 -4.41 -4.72
C GLU A 76 12.39 -3.07 -4.43
N SER A 77 11.86 -1.99 -5.01
CA SER A 77 12.30 -0.65 -4.66
C SER A 77 11.74 -0.25 -3.29
N THR A 78 12.39 0.70 -2.60
CA THR A 78 11.88 1.29 -1.34
C THR A 78 10.44 1.78 -1.48
N ASN A 79 10.04 2.19 -2.68
CA ASN A 79 8.65 2.43 -3.06
C ASN A 79 8.09 1.21 -3.80
N ALA A 80 7.09 0.57 -3.19
CA ALA A 80 6.34 -0.54 -3.75
C ALA A 80 5.04 -0.03 -4.39
N PHE A 81 4.62 -0.70 -5.46
CA PHE A 81 3.42 -0.35 -6.22
C PHE A 81 2.60 -1.59 -6.50
N LEU A 82 1.29 -1.48 -6.31
CA LEU A 82 0.35 -2.53 -6.70
C LEU A 82 -0.54 -2.02 -7.85
N PRO A 83 -0.64 -2.77 -8.96
CA PRO A 83 -1.43 -2.37 -10.10
C PRO A 83 -2.93 -2.48 -9.84
N PHE A 84 -3.70 -1.60 -10.48
CA PHE A 84 -5.15 -1.57 -10.50
C PHE A 84 -5.64 -1.70 -11.95
N ASN A 85 -6.00 -2.92 -12.36
CA ASN A 85 -6.56 -3.18 -13.69
C ASN A 85 -8.08 -3.30 -13.61
N ARG A 86 -8.80 -2.27 -14.09
CA ARG A 86 -10.28 -2.25 -14.15
C ARG A 86 -10.86 -2.93 -15.40
N GLN A 87 -10.02 -3.31 -16.36
CA GLN A 87 -10.41 -3.79 -17.70
C GLN A 87 -10.89 -5.26 -17.75
N ILE A 88 -11.04 -5.94 -16.61
CA ILE A 88 -11.58 -7.31 -16.56
C ILE A 88 -13.10 -7.22 -16.38
N ARG A 89 -13.83 -6.87 -17.44
CA ARG A 89 -15.27 -7.09 -17.62
C ARG A 89 -15.61 -7.12 -19.09
#